data_AF-A0A355H663-F1
#
_entry.id   AF-A0A355H663-F1
#
_cell.length_a   1.000
_cell.length_b   1.000
_cell.length_c   1.000
_cell.angle_alpha   90.00
_cell.angle_beta   90.00
_cell.angle_gamma   90.00
#
_symmetry.space_group_name_H-M   'P 1'
#
loop_
_entity.id
_entity.type
_entity.pdbx_description
1 polymer ?
#
loop_
_entity_poly.entity_id
_entity_poly.type
_entity_poly.pdbx_seq_one_letter_code
_entity_poly.pdbx_strand_id
1 'polypeptide(L)'
;MEITLKRETLSSTLQNINSVVDKSSSKPILSNFVIRTLDNESSNVEFSSTDYELSLVELISAEIKDQGSVCVNAKKVFDIVKELQDEDVHIRSTEQLWIYITCGSSELRLPSVEVGLYPQTVLETLPESMTISVEDLKRCIDMTLFAAITNESRRNLMGVCLSSTSDKKTRWLST
;
A
#
# COMPACT_ATOMS: atom_id res chain seq x y z
N MET A 1 7.96 18.06 1.01
CA MET A 1 6.85 17.34 1.67
C MET A 1 7.07 17.34 3.18
N GLU A 2 6.08 17.83 3.94
CA GLU A 2 6.01 17.82 5.40
C GLU A 2 4.55 17.52 5.82
N ILE A 3 4.36 16.43 6.55
CA ILE A 3 3.02 15.94 6.98
C ILE A 3 3.03 15.49 8.44
N THR A 4 1.87 15.55 9.09
CA THR A 4 1.64 15.02 10.44
C THR A 4 0.45 14.06 10.43
N LEU A 5 0.60 12.88 11.05
CA LEU A 5 -0.49 11.91 11.17
C LEU A 5 -0.36 11.07 12.43
N LYS A 6 -1.47 10.43 12.81
CA LYS A 6 -1.52 9.55 13.97
C LYS A 6 -0.67 8.30 13.74
N ARG A 7 0.14 7.94 14.75
CA ARG A 7 1.01 6.76 14.78
C ARG A 7 0.23 5.47 14.51
N GLU A 8 -0.96 5.33 15.08
CA GLU A 8 -1.80 4.13 14.90
C GLU A 8 -2.20 3.93 13.44
N THR A 9 -2.69 4.99 12.79
CA THR A 9 -3.06 4.99 11.38
C THR A 9 -1.85 4.71 10.49
N LEU A 10 -0.72 5.38 10.76
CA LEU A 10 0.52 5.15 10.02
C LEU A 10 1.01 3.69 10.17
N SER A 11 0.92 3.13 11.38
CA SER A 11 1.33 1.75 11.67
C SER A 11 0.47 0.74 10.90
N SER A 12 -0.87 0.91 10.89
CA SER A 12 -1.76 0.03 10.14
C SER A 12 -1.54 0.13 8.63
N THR A 13 -1.38 1.34 8.10
CA THR A 13 -1.09 1.54 6.67
C THR A 13 0.25 0.93 6.28
N LEU A 14 1.30 1.11 7.10
CA LEU A 14 2.59 0.49 6.83
C LEU A 14 2.55 -1.05 6.92
N GLN A 15 1.67 -1.62 7.74
CA GLN A 15 1.45 -3.07 7.77
C GLN A 15 0.88 -3.56 6.43
N ASN A 16 -0.09 -2.86 5.87
CA ASN A 16 -0.68 -3.17 4.57
C ASN A 16 0.33 -2.94 3.43
N ILE A 17 1.08 -1.84 3.47
CA ILE A 17 2.16 -1.57 2.50
C ILE A 17 3.19 -2.71 2.50
N ASN A 18 3.59 -3.21 3.68
CA ASN A 18 4.53 -4.33 3.81
C ASN A 18 3.94 -5.69 3.37
N SER A 19 2.63 -5.84 3.21
CA SER A 19 2.03 -7.07 2.69
C SER A 19 2.12 -7.17 1.16
N VAL A 20 2.22 -6.02 0.47
CA VAL A 20 2.43 -5.94 -0.99
C VAL A 20 3.90 -5.84 -1.35
N VAL A 21 4.72 -5.21 -0.51
CA VAL A 21 6.15 -5.09 -0.77
C VAL A 21 6.85 -6.45 -0.67
N ASP A 22 7.31 -6.95 -1.82
CA ASP A 22 8.04 -8.22 -1.89
C ASP A 22 9.46 -8.10 -1.29
N LYS A 23 9.72 -8.92 -0.26
CA LYS A 23 11.01 -9.02 0.44
C LYS A 23 12.05 -9.83 -0.33
N SER A 24 11.62 -10.64 -1.30
CA SER A 24 12.45 -11.52 -2.14
C SER A 24 12.67 -10.97 -3.55
N SER A 25 12.09 -9.81 -3.85
CA SER A 25 12.15 -9.16 -5.15
C SER A 25 13.59 -8.98 -5.63
N SER A 26 13.86 -9.44 -6.85
CA SER A 26 15.12 -9.17 -7.58
C SER A 26 15.34 -7.68 -7.86
N LYS A 27 14.33 -6.82 -7.65
CA LYS A 27 14.33 -5.38 -7.89
C LYS A 27 14.26 -4.62 -6.55
N PRO A 28 15.39 -4.13 -6.01
CA PRO A 28 15.44 -3.44 -4.72
C PRO A 28 14.52 -2.22 -4.58
N ILE A 29 14.19 -1.56 -5.70
CA ILE A 29 13.26 -0.41 -5.72
C ILE A 29 11.86 -0.79 -5.24
N LEU A 30 11.42 -2.04 -5.44
CA LEU A 30 10.11 -2.52 -5.01
C LEU A 30 10.04 -2.79 -3.50
N SER A 31 11.18 -2.80 -2.79
CA SER A 31 11.21 -2.80 -1.33
C SER A 31 10.81 -1.45 -0.71
N ASN A 32 10.58 -0.45 -1.56
CA ASN A 32 10.14 0.88 -1.17
C ASN A 32 8.63 1.06 -1.43
N PHE A 33 8.09 2.14 -0.88
CA PHE A 33 6.76 2.64 -1.16
C PHE A 33 6.83 4.16 -1.35
N VAL A 34 5.75 4.74 -1.85
CA VAL A 34 5.64 6.17 -2.10
C VAL A 34 4.62 6.78 -1.15
N ILE A 35 4.97 7.94 -0.61
CA ILE A 35 4.06 8.87 0.07
C ILE A 35 3.90 10.08 -0.85
N ARG A 36 2.67 10.50 -1.11
CA ARG A 36 2.37 11.63 -2.00
C ARG A 36 1.21 12.46 -1.45
N THR A 37 1.41 13.77 -1.35
CA THR A 37 0.30 14.71 -1.10
C THR A 37 -0.46 14.94 -2.40
N LEU A 38 -1.79 14.98 -2.34
CA LEU A 38 -2.62 15.25 -3.51
C LEU A 38 -2.96 16.74 -3.60
N ASP A 39 -2.91 17.31 -4.81
CA ASP A 39 -3.08 18.76 -5.01
C ASP A 39 -4.48 19.27 -4.63
N ASN A 40 -5.50 18.41 -4.72
CA ASN A 40 -6.92 18.77 -4.56
C ASN A 40 -7.56 18.28 -3.25
N GLU A 41 -6.82 17.57 -2.40
CA GLU A 41 -7.32 17.01 -1.15
C GLU A 41 -6.52 17.58 0.02
N SER A 42 -7.05 18.62 0.66
CA SER A 42 -6.34 19.39 1.70
C SER A 42 -6.00 18.60 2.97
N SER A 43 -6.50 17.38 3.11
CA SER A 43 -6.31 16.56 4.31
C SER A 43 -5.91 15.11 4.04
N ASN A 44 -5.77 14.67 2.79
CA ASN A 44 -5.47 13.27 2.47
C ASN A 44 -4.11 13.12 1.81
N VAL A 45 -3.37 12.11 2.26
CA VAL A 45 -2.07 11.72 1.73
C VAL A 45 -2.16 10.30 1.20
N GLU A 46 -1.65 10.11 -0.01
CA GLU A 46 -1.60 8.83 -0.69
C GLU A 46 -0.36 8.05 -0.23
N PHE A 47 -0.58 6.81 0.18
CA PHE A 47 0.44 5.80 0.43
C PHE A 47 0.28 4.69 -0.60
N SER A 48 1.32 4.43 -1.40
CA SER A 48 1.23 3.45 -2.48
C SER A 48 2.43 2.51 -2.55
N SER A 49 2.18 1.23 -2.79
CA SER A 49 3.21 0.23 -3.08
C SER A 49 2.78 -0.73 -4.19
N THR A 50 3.76 -1.35 -4.85
CA THR A 50 3.51 -2.39 -5.86
C THR A 50 4.69 -3.36 -5.98
N ASP A 51 4.39 -4.59 -6.39
CA ASP A 51 5.35 -5.61 -6.82
C ASP A 51 5.27 -5.93 -8.34
N TYR A 52 4.52 -5.12 -9.10
CA TYR A 52 4.06 -5.30 -10.50
C TYR A 52 2.89 -6.27 -10.72
N GLU A 53 2.54 -7.13 -9.77
CA GLU A 53 1.37 -8.01 -9.87
C GLU A 53 0.20 -7.47 -9.05
N LEU A 54 0.52 -6.94 -7.87
CA LEU A 54 -0.39 -6.28 -6.94
C LEU A 54 0.05 -4.83 -6.76
N SER A 55 -0.93 -3.94 -6.68
CA SER A 55 -0.73 -2.55 -6.27
C SER A 55 -1.68 -2.23 -5.13
N LEU A 56 -1.16 -1.53 -4.12
CA LEU A 56 -1.95 -0.99 -3.02
C LEU A 56 -1.85 0.52 -3.05
N VAL A 57 -3.01 1.18 -2.89
CA VAL A 57 -3.12 2.62 -2.72
C VAL A 57 -4.06 2.87 -1.55
N GLU A 58 -3.57 3.57 -0.54
CA GLU A 58 -4.35 3.99 0.62
C GLU A 58 -4.35 5.51 0.73
N LEU A 59 -5.52 6.09 0.99
CA LEU A 59 -5.69 7.51 1.27
C LEU A 59 -5.86 7.69 2.77
N ILE A 60 -4.92 8.39 3.38
CA ILE A 60 -4.84 8.56 4.82
C ILE A 60 -5.00 10.03 5.19
N SER A 61 -5.85 10.31 6.16
CA SER A 61 -6.00 11.66 6.69
C SER A 61 -4.71 12.09 7.41
N ALA A 62 -4.17 13.23 7.02
CA ALA A 62 -2.98 13.82 7.62
C ALA A 62 -3.04 15.35 7.51
N GLU A 63 -2.40 16.04 8.46
CA GLU A 63 -2.14 17.47 8.33
C GLU A 63 -0.99 17.66 7.34
N ILE A 64 -1.24 18.42 6.27
CA ILE A 64 -0.25 18.69 5.23
C ILE A 64 0.27 20.12 5.44
N LYS A 65 1.55 20.24 5.79
CA LYS A 65 2.22 21.53 5.92
C LYS A 65 2.91 21.94 4.62
N ASP A 66 3.66 21.02 4.03
CA ASP A 66 4.31 21.22 2.73
C ASP A 66 3.96 20.06 1.79
N GLN A 67 3.52 20.38 0.58
CA GLN A 67 3.24 19.40 -0.46
C GLN A 67 4.53 18.70 -0.96
N GLY A 68 4.34 17.54 -1.58
CA GLY A 68 5.38 16.82 -2.31
C GLY A 68 5.18 15.30 -2.25
N SER A 69 6.24 14.59 -2.59
CA SER A 69 6.28 13.13 -2.52
C SER A 69 7.65 12.63 -2.11
N VAL A 70 7.70 11.42 -1.57
CA VAL A 70 8.95 10.75 -1.18
C VAL A 70 8.81 9.25 -1.39
N CYS A 71 9.89 8.60 -1.82
CA CYS A 71 9.98 7.15 -1.92
C CYS A 71 10.95 6.63 -0.87
N VAL A 72 10.52 5.68 -0.03
CA VAL A 72 11.31 5.22 1.11
C VAL A 72 11.09 3.73 1.37
N ASN A 73 12.05 3.07 1.98
CA ASN A 73 11.98 1.65 2.31
C ASN A 73 10.86 1.34 3.31
N ALA A 74 9.93 0.48 2.91
CA ALA A 74 8.73 0.16 3.69
C ALA A 74 9.06 -0.49 5.04
N LYS A 75 9.99 -1.44 5.04
CA LYS A 75 10.38 -2.16 6.25
C LYS A 75 11.07 -1.24 7.26
N LYS A 76 12.02 -0.41 6.82
CA LYS A 76 12.72 0.52 7.71
C LYS A 76 11.77 1.50 8.38
N VAL A 77 10.83 2.08 7.63
CA VAL A 77 9.84 3.01 8.20
C VAL A 77 8.92 2.28 9.18
N PHE A 78 8.45 1.07 8.83
CA PHE A 78 7.59 0.27 9.69
C PHE A 78 8.26 -0.13 11.01
N ASP A 79 9.51 -0.61 10.94
CA ASP A 79 10.29 -0.98 12.12
C ASP A 79 10.49 0.24 13.03
N ILE A 80 10.70 1.43 12.47
CA ILE A 80 10.79 2.68 13.25
C ILE A 80 9.45 3.03 13.90
N VAL A 81 8.36 3.07 13.13
CA VAL A 81 7.02 3.47 13.61
C VAL A 81 6.51 2.57 14.73
N LYS A 82 6.91 1.29 14.73
CA LYS A 82 6.58 0.35 15.81
C LYS A 82 7.20 0.68 17.16
N GLU A 83 8.39 1.29 17.16
CA GLU A 83 9.12 1.65 18.37
C GLU A 83 8.72 3.04 18.91
N LEU A 84 7.96 3.82 18.13
CA LEU A 84 7.48 5.13 18.55
C LEU A 84 6.41 5.01 19.64
N GLN A 85 6.47 5.90 20.63
CA GLN A 85 5.59 5.89 21.80
C GLN A 85 4.53 7.00 21.80
N ASP A 86 4.78 8.11 21.07
CA ASP A 86 3.85 9.24 21.02
C ASP A 86 2.73 9.01 19.98
N GLU A 87 1.67 9.80 20.07
CA GLU A 87 0.51 9.68 19.20
C GLU A 87 0.75 10.29 17.82
N ASP A 88 1.46 11.43 17.74
CA ASP A 88 1.63 12.18 16.50
C ASP A 88 3.02 11.92 15.91
N VAL A 89 3.03 11.63 14.61
CA VAL A 89 4.24 11.38 13.82
C VAL A 89 4.35 12.45 12.75
N HIS A 90 5.46 13.20 12.80
CA HIS A 90 5.81 14.20 11.81
C HIS A 90 6.80 13.59 10.81
N ILE A 91 6.48 13.68 9.52
CA ILE A 91 7.31 13.17 8.44
C ILE A 91 7.72 14.33 7.55
N ARG A 92 9.02 14.55 7.39
CA ARG A 92 9.59 15.61 6.54
C ARG A 92 10.62 15.06 5.58
N SER A 93 10.45 15.35 4.29
CA SER A 93 11.42 15.04 3.23
C SER A 93 12.29 16.25 2.90
N THR A 94 13.50 16.01 2.41
CA THR A 94 14.42 17.05 1.95
C THR A 94 14.85 16.82 0.50
N GLU A 95 15.33 17.88 -0.16
CA GLU A 95 15.84 17.81 -1.53
C GLU A 95 17.05 16.89 -1.68
N GLN A 96 17.82 16.67 -0.61
CA GLN A 96 19.01 15.80 -0.60
C GLN A 96 18.66 14.32 -0.42
N LEU A 97 17.43 13.92 -0.74
CA LEU A 97 16.91 12.56 -0.62
C LEU A 97 17.01 12.00 0.81
N TRP A 98 16.70 12.81 1.82
CA TRP A 98 16.51 12.35 3.19
C TRP A 98 15.05 12.49 3.63
N ILE A 99 14.63 11.59 4.51
CA ILE A 99 13.37 11.69 5.24
C ILE A 99 13.66 11.68 6.74
N TYR A 100 12.98 12.56 7.45
CA TYR A 100 12.99 12.71 8.90
C TYR A 100 11.65 12.26 9.44
N ILE A 101 11.68 11.43 10.47
CA ILE A 101 10.51 10.94 11.18
C ILE A 101 10.67 11.36 12.64
N THR A 102 9.81 12.27 13.08
CA THR A 102 9.87 12.89 14.41
C THR A 102 8.60 12.55 15.19
N CYS A 103 8.77 12.16 16.45
CA CYS A 103 7.69 11.75 17.33
C CYS A 103 8.11 12.04 18.78
N GLY A 104 7.41 12.98 19.42
CA GLY A 104 7.84 13.55 20.70
C GLY A 104 9.26 14.12 20.63
N SER A 105 10.16 13.61 21.47
CA SER A 105 11.58 14.00 21.53
C SER A 105 12.51 13.19 20.61
N SER A 106 11.98 12.17 19.92
CA SER A 106 12.76 11.31 19.04
C SER A 106 12.71 11.82 17.60
N GLU A 107 13.87 11.94 16.96
CA GLU A 107 13.99 12.19 15.52
C GLU A 107 14.90 11.16 14.89
N LEU A 108 14.40 10.49 13.86
CA LEU A 108 15.16 9.52 13.06
C LEU A 108 15.26 10.01 11.62
N ARG A 109 16.41 9.74 10.99
CA ARG A 109 16.62 10.04 9.56
C ARG A 109 16.88 8.77 8.77
N LEU A 110 16.31 8.69 7.57
CA LEU A 110 16.51 7.61 6.62
C LEU A 110 16.84 8.16 5.24
N PRO A 111 17.68 7.46 4.44
CA PRO A 111 17.81 7.78 3.04
C PRO A 111 16.49 7.45 2.32
N SER A 112 16.08 8.33 1.43
CA SER A 112 14.99 8.14 0.49
C SER A 112 15.54 7.94 -0.93
N VAL A 113 14.65 7.63 -1.86
CA VAL A 113 14.97 7.43 -3.27
C VAL A 113 14.16 8.42 -4.09
N GLU A 114 14.69 8.78 -5.25
CA GLU A 114 13.97 9.62 -6.21
C GLU A 114 12.65 8.94 -6.61
N VAL A 115 11.53 9.65 -6.44
CA VAL A 115 10.18 9.13 -6.69
C VAL A 115 9.99 8.72 -8.15
N GLY A 116 10.65 9.41 -9.09
CA GLY A 116 10.59 9.08 -10.53
C GLY A 116 11.17 7.72 -10.90
N LEU A 117 11.97 7.11 -10.02
CA LEU A 117 12.50 5.75 -10.21
C LEU A 117 11.53 4.66 -9.75
N TYR A 118 10.54 5.01 -8.93
CA TYR A 118 9.52 4.06 -8.48
C TYR A 118 8.42 3.92 -9.54
N PRO A 119 7.92 2.70 -9.82
CA PRO A 119 6.84 2.50 -10.79
C PRO A 119 5.59 3.29 -10.39
N GLN A 120 4.96 3.95 -11.37
CA GLN A 120 3.69 4.62 -11.14
C GLN A 120 2.57 3.60 -11.06
N THR A 121 1.81 3.64 -9.97
CA THR A 121 0.55 2.90 -9.86
C THR A 121 -0.50 3.59 -10.71
N VAL A 122 -0.99 2.90 -11.74
CA VAL A 122 -2.09 3.39 -12.59
C VAL A 122 -3.34 2.60 -12.22
N LEU A 123 -4.35 3.30 -11.70
CA LEU A 123 -5.66 2.71 -11.46
C LEU A 123 -6.48 2.80 -12.75
N GLU A 124 -6.76 1.66 -13.36
CA GLU A 124 -7.62 1.60 -14.53
C GLU A 124 -9.10 1.70 -14.13
N THR A 125 -9.85 2.52 -14.86
CA THR A 125 -11.31 2.54 -14.73
C THR A 125 -11.87 1.36 -15.51
N LEU A 126 -12.43 0.39 -14.80
CA LEU A 126 -13.05 -0.78 -15.44
C LEU A 126 -14.44 -0.42 -16.00
N PRO A 127 -14.85 -1.02 -17.13
CA PRO A 127 -16.14 -0.73 -17.77
C PRO A 127 -17.33 -1.28 -16.96
N GLU A 128 -17.09 -2.30 -16.15
CA GLU A 128 -18.09 -2.96 -15.32
C GLU A 128 -17.67 -2.93 -13.85
N SER A 129 -18.63 -2.73 -12.96
CA SER A 129 -18.42 -2.77 -11.52
C SER A 129 -19.55 -3.51 -10.83
N MET A 130 -19.27 -4.06 -9.66
CA MET A 130 -20.25 -4.76 -8.84
C MET A 130 -20.00 -4.53 -7.36
N THR A 131 -21.04 -4.66 -6.54
CA THR A 131 -20.95 -4.51 -5.09
C THR A 131 -21.21 -5.85 -4.43
N ILE A 132 -20.33 -6.23 -3.51
CA ILE A 132 -20.43 -7.42 -2.66
C ILE A 132 -20.14 -7.00 -1.22
N SER A 133 -20.77 -7.64 -0.24
CA SER A 133 -20.46 -7.38 1.17
C SER A 133 -19.05 -7.90 1.49
N VAL A 134 -18.35 -7.23 2.42
CA VAL A 134 -17.02 -7.68 2.86
C VAL A 134 -17.07 -9.09 3.45
N GLU A 135 -18.16 -9.43 4.16
CA GLU A 135 -18.37 -10.75 4.74
C GLU A 135 -18.54 -11.83 3.66
N ASP A 136 -19.36 -11.57 2.63
CA ASP A 136 -19.54 -12.49 1.52
C ASP A 136 -18.27 -12.65 0.69
N LEU A 137 -17.55 -11.55 0.43
CA LEU A 137 -16.27 -11.58 -0.29
C LEU A 137 -15.26 -12.47 0.44
N LYS A 138 -15.07 -12.23 1.75
CA LYS A 138 -14.19 -13.04 2.59
C LYS A 138 -14.61 -14.50 2.56
N ARG A 139 -15.90 -14.78 2.75
CA ARG A 139 -16.45 -16.14 2.73
C ARG A 139 -16.20 -16.84 1.39
N CYS A 140 -16.42 -16.17 0.26
CA CYS A 140 -16.17 -16.73 -1.05
C CYS A 140 -14.69 -17.07 -1.26
N ILE A 141 -13.78 -16.20 -0.85
CA ILE A 141 -12.33 -16.46 -0.89
C ILE A 141 -11.99 -17.67 -0.01
N ASP A 142 -12.43 -17.69 1.25
CA ASP A 142 -12.15 -18.79 2.19
C ASP A 142 -12.67 -20.15 1.70
N MET A 143 -13.82 -20.15 1.00
CA MET A 143 -14.45 -21.37 0.47
C MET A 143 -13.86 -21.87 -0.85
N THR A 144 -12.98 -21.10 -1.51
CA THR A 144 -12.48 -21.46 -2.85
C THR A 144 -10.95 -21.44 -2.96
N LEU A 145 -10.26 -20.50 -2.31
CA LEU A 145 -8.82 -20.29 -2.50
C LEU A 145 -7.98 -21.54 -2.22
N PHE A 146 -8.39 -22.38 -1.25
CA PHE A 146 -7.66 -23.60 -0.89
C PHE A 146 -7.57 -24.64 -2.02
N ALA A 147 -8.48 -24.58 -3.00
CA ALA A 147 -8.50 -25.48 -4.14
C ALA A 147 -7.71 -24.95 -5.35
N ALA A 148 -7.11 -23.76 -5.26
CA ALA A 148 -6.23 -23.25 -6.30
C ALA A 148 -4.87 -23.97 -6.27
N ILE A 149 -4.33 -24.27 -7.45
CA ILE A 149 -3.05 -24.96 -7.61
C ILE A 149 -1.90 -23.96 -7.42
N THR A 150 -0.80 -24.35 -6.77
CA THR A 150 0.40 -23.51 -6.59
C THR A 150 1.51 -23.77 -7.62
N ASN A 151 1.17 -24.41 -8.75
CA ASN A 151 2.11 -24.79 -9.81
C ASN A 151 2.24 -23.69 -10.87
N GLU A 152 3.40 -23.04 -10.92
CA GLU A 152 3.74 -21.98 -11.88
C GLU A 152 3.64 -22.39 -13.35
N SER A 153 3.73 -23.69 -13.68
CA SER A 153 3.53 -24.18 -15.05
C SER A 153 2.08 -24.04 -15.51
N ARG A 154 1.12 -23.88 -14.59
CA ARG A 154 -0.31 -23.72 -14.85
C ARG A 154 -0.86 -22.46 -14.18
N ARG A 155 -0.27 -21.30 -14.51
CA ARG A 155 -0.69 -19.97 -13.97
C ARG A 155 -2.19 -19.70 -14.05
N ASN A 156 -2.87 -20.22 -15.07
CA ASN A 156 -4.32 -20.07 -15.22
C ASN A 156 -5.17 -20.76 -14.12
N LEU A 157 -4.57 -21.66 -13.33
CA LEU A 157 -5.22 -22.36 -12.21
C LEU A 157 -4.72 -21.89 -10.83
N MET A 158 -3.85 -20.88 -10.79
CA MET A 158 -3.28 -20.35 -9.54
C MET A 158 -4.17 -19.33 -8.82
N GLY A 159 -5.37 -19.07 -9.35
CA GLY A 159 -6.31 -18.09 -8.79
C GLY A 159 -7.73 -18.63 -8.69
N VAL A 160 -8.63 -17.76 -8.24
CA VAL A 160 -10.07 -18.04 -8.20
C VAL A 160 -10.75 -17.36 -9.38
N CYS A 161 -11.44 -18.15 -10.19
CA CYS A 161 -12.24 -17.65 -11.30
C CYS A 161 -13.55 -17.04 -10.78
N LEU A 162 -13.66 -15.72 -10.89
CA LEU A 162 -14.88 -14.97 -10.63
C LEU A 162 -15.66 -14.76 -11.94
N SER A 163 -16.95 -15.13 -11.95
CA SER A 163 -17.85 -14.86 -13.07
C SER A 163 -19.21 -14.35 -12.58
N SER A 164 -19.81 -13.44 -13.36
CA SER A 164 -21.17 -12.97 -13.16
C SER A 164 -22.16 -13.89 -13.88
N THR A 165 -23.30 -14.16 -13.27
CA THR A 165 -24.41 -14.93 -13.87
C THR A 165 -25.59 -13.99 -14.18
N SER A 166 -26.53 -14.45 -15.03
CA SER A 166 -27.68 -13.67 -15.53
C SER A 166 -28.56 -13.02 -14.44
N ASP A 167 -28.44 -13.46 -13.18
CA ASP A 167 -29.26 -13.01 -12.05
C ASP A 167 -28.51 -12.08 -11.07
N LYS A 168 -27.42 -11.41 -11.50
CA LYS A 168 -26.52 -10.63 -10.60
C LYS A 168 -25.91 -11.47 -9.46
N LYS A 169 -25.86 -12.79 -9.60
CA LYS A 169 -25.13 -13.67 -8.68
C LYS A 169 -23.72 -13.88 -9.19
N THR A 170 -22.76 -13.95 -8.28
CA THR A 170 -21.39 -14.34 -8.59
C THR A 170 -21.18 -15.83 -8.45
N ARG A 171 -20.35 -16.40 -9.32
CA ARG A 171 -19.80 -17.74 -9.18
C ARG A 171 -18.28 -17.63 -9.02
N TRP A 172 -17.78 -18.29 -7.99
CA TRP A 172 -16.36 -18.39 -7.65
C TRP A 172 -15.93 -19.84 -7.80
N LEU A 173 -14.89 -20.11 -8.59
CA LEU A 173 -14.43 -21.46 -8.93
C LEU A 173 -12.91 -21.55 -8.92
N SER A 174 -12.37 -22.60 -8.31
CA SER A 174 -10.95 -22.97 -8.29
C SER A 174 -10.82 -24.49 -8.44
N THR A 175 -9.70 -24.96 -9.00
CA THR A 175 -9.41 -26.38 -9.23
C THR A 175 -7.92 -26.65 -9.27
#